data_AF-A0AA43JJP1-F1
#
_entry.id   AF-A0AA43JJP1-F1
#
_cell.length_a   1.000
_cell.length_b   1.000
_cell.length_c   1.000
_cell.angle_alpha   90.00
_cell.angle_beta   90.00
_cell.angle_gamma   90.00
#
_symmetry.space_group_name_H-M   'P 1'
#
loop_
_entity.id
_entity.type
_entity.pdbx_description
1 polymer ?
#
loop_
_entity_poly.entity_id
_entity_poly.type
_entity_poly.pdbx_seq_one_letter_code
_entity_poly.pdbx_strand_id
1 'polypeptide(L)'
;RSINQATRNASDGISLTQIADGAAATIGSLLARLRELSSQSASGTVGNTERSYIDQEFVALRSEIDRIAQVTEFNGQALTSGSTISFSIAIGFRSGSGNTLDLALNDITTSSLGLSSVNVSTSANATSALANVDNAISAIASARAEYGSIQNRFEATIANLQVTSENLTAAESRIRDADIAHETSVFTRNQILVQAGIATLAQANTLPQQALALLRG
;
A
#
# COMPACT_ATOMS: atom_id res chain seq x y z
N ARG A 1 -8.62 -0.07 -15.72
CA ARG A 1 -7.20 -0.51 -15.74
C ARG A 1 -6.31 0.32 -14.82
N SER A 2 -6.28 1.66 -14.95
CA SER A 2 -5.49 2.52 -14.06
C SER A 2 -5.89 2.43 -12.58
N ILE A 3 -7.20 2.30 -12.29
CA ILE A 3 -7.69 2.07 -10.92
C ILE A 3 -7.12 0.78 -10.31
N ASN A 4 -7.11 -0.32 -11.06
CA ASN A 4 -6.52 -1.58 -10.60
C ASN A 4 -5.00 -1.46 -10.33
N GLN A 5 -4.29 -0.61 -11.09
CA GLN A 5 -2.88 -0.32 -10.81
C GLN A 5 -2.73 0.50 -9.53
N ALA A 6 -3.57 1.52 -9.33
CA ALA A 6 -3.58 2.32 -8.10
C ALA A 6 -3.89 1.46 -6.87
N THR A 7 -4.83 0.51 -6.97
CA THR A 7 -5.10 -0.46 -5.90
C THR A 7 -3.88 -1.31 -5.59
N ARG A 8 -3.16 -1.83 -6.60
CA ARG A 8 -1.91 -2.58 -6.39
C ARG A 8 -0.83 -1.73 -5.72
N ASN A 9 -0.61 -0.52 -6.21
CA ASN A 9 0.36 0.40 -5.61
C ASN A 9 0.03 0.69 -4.13
N ALA A 10 -1.26 0.88 -3.79
CA ALA A 10 -1.69 1.05 -2.41
C ALA A 10 -1.43 -0.22 -1.56
N SER A 11 -1.66 -1.41 -2.11
CA SER A 11 -1.33 -2.68 -1.44
C SER A 11 0.17 -2.86 -1.22
N ASP A 12 1.01 -2.40 -2.15
CA ASP A 12 2.47 -2.39 -1.97
C ASP A 12 2.87 -1.42 -0.85
N GLY A 13 2.22 -0.25 -0.78
CA GLY A 13 2.40 0.70 0.32
C GLY A 13 2.06 0.11 1.70
N ILE A 14 0.96 -0.66 1.78
CA ILE A 14 0.60 -1.42 2.99
C ILE A 14 1.69 -2.44 3.33
N SER A 15 2.12 -3.23 2.36
CA SER A 15 3.11 -4.31 2.57
C SER A 15 4.43 -3.75 3.10
N LEU A 16 4.92 -2.66 2.50
CA LEU A 16 6.14 -1.97 2.93
C LEU A 16 5.99 -1.39 4.34
N THR A 17 4.83 -0.80 4.66
CA THR A 17 4.55 -0.28 6.01
C THR A 17 4.47 -1.40 7.06
N GLN A 18 3.91 -2.57 6.71
CA GLN A 18 3.82 -3.73 7.60
C GLN A 18 5.19 -4.32 7.92
N ILE A 19 6.10 -4.38 6.95
CA ILE A 19 7.47 -4.83 7.17
C ILE A 19 8.18 -3.90 8.17
N ALA A 20 8.03 -2.58 7.99
CA ALA A 20 8.59 -1.60 8.91
C ALA A 20 7.95 -1.66 10.32
N ASP A 21 6.62 -1.84 10.43
CA ASP A 21 5.94 -2.00 11.73
C ASP A 21 6.37 -3.29 12.45
N GLY A 22 6.56 -4.39 11.72
CA GLY A 22 7.04 -5.64 12.30
C GLY A 22 8.45 -5.51 12.88
N ALA A 23 9.35 -4.81 12.17
CA ALA A 23 10.68 -4.49 12.68
C ALA A 23 10.61 -3.59 13.91
N ALA A 24 9.80 -2.52 13.86
CA ALA A 24 9.61 -1.60 14.97
C ALA A 24 8.99 -2.28 16.20
N ALA A 25 8.05 -3.22 16.02
CA ALA A 25 7.48 -4.01 17.10
C ALA A 25 8.55 -4.89 17.78
N THR A 26 9.38 -5.56 16.99
CA THR A 26 10.48 -6.38 17.51
C THR A 26 11.49 -5.53 18.29
N ILE A 27 11.89 -4.38 17.74
CA ILE A 27 12.77 -3.42 18.42
C ILE A 27 12.13 -2.91 19.70
N GLY A 28 10.83 -2.62 19.71
CA GLY A 28 10.09 -2.24 20.92
C GLY A 28 10.19 -3.28 22.04
N SER A 29 10.10 -4.58 21.71
CA SER A 29 10.32 -5.66 22.69
C SER A 29 11.75 -5.71 23.21
N LEU A 30 12.75 -5.49 22.35
CA LEU A 30 14.16 -5.41 22.76
C LEU A 30 14.42 -4.21 23.66
N LEU A 31 13.84 -3.05 23.36
CA LEU A 31 13.92 -1.85 24.21
C LEU A 31 13.29 -2.08 25.59
N ALA A 32 12.16 -2.79 25.67
CA ALA A 32 11.58 -3.17 26.95
C ALA A 32 12.54 -4.06 27.77
N ARG A 33 13.27 -4.98 27.11
CA ARG A 33 14.32 -5.78 27.76
C ARG A 33 15.51 -4.92 28.18
N LEU A 34 15.97 -3.97 27.36
CA LEU A 34 17.02 -3.01 27.74
C LEU A 34 16.63 -2.19 28.98
N ARG A 35 15.35 -1.81 29.09
CA ARG A 35 14.82 -1.10 30.25
C ARG A 35 14.86 -1.96 31.51
N GLU A 36 14.48 -3.24 31.39
CA GLU A 36 14.56 -4.21 32.48
C GLU A 36 16.01 -4.37 32.98
N LEU A 37 16.96 -4.58 32.07
CA LEU A 37 18.39 -4.69 32.38
C LEU A 37 18.93 -3.40 33.01
N SER A 38 18.49 -2.23 32.53
CA SER A 38 18.85 -0.93 33.12
C SER A 38 18.33 -0.81 34.55
N SER A 39 17.08 -1.21 34.80
CA SER A 39 16.50 -1.22 36.16
C SER A 39 17.21 -2.21 37.08
N GLN A 40 17.55 -3.40 36.56
CA GLN A 40 18.26 -4.42 37.31
C GLN A 40 19.66 -3.90 37.69
N SER A 41 20.41 -3.37 36.72
CA SER A 41 21.71 -2.79 36.99
C SER A 41 21.58 -1.61 37.95
N ALA A 42 20.61 -0.71 37.80
CA ALA A 42 20.47 0.46 38.69
C ALA A 42 20.33 0.09 40.19
N SER A 43 19.81 -1.10 40.52
CA SER A 43 19.64 -1.56 41.90
C SER A 43 20.96 -1.58 42.69
N GLY A 44 20.94 -1.02 43.90
CA GLY A 44 22.10 -0.95 44.79
C GLY A 44 22.58 -2.31 45.34
N THR A 45 21.78 -3.37 45.19
CA THR A 45 22.14 -4.73 45.62
C THR A 45 23.00 -5.48 44.60
N VAL A 46 23.15 -4.95 43.39
CA VAL A 46 23.91 -5.60 42.30
C VAL A 46 25.37 -5.17 42.37
N GLY A 47 26.26 -6.16 42.50
CA GLY A 47 27.71 -5.97 42.53
C GLY A 47 28.30 -5.63 41.16
N ASN A 48 29.58 -5.25 41.14
CA ASN A 48 30.26 -4.82 39.91
C ASN A 48 30.39 -5.95 38.88
N THR A 49 30.62 -7.18 39.33
CA THR A 49 30.71 -8.35 38.45
C THR A 49 29.37 -8.64 37.78
N GLU A 50 28.28 -8.63 38.55
CA GLU A 50 26.94 -8.85 38.01
C GLU A 50 26.52 -7.73 37.05
N ARG A 51 26.85 -6.47 37.36
CA ARG A 51 26.65 -5.33 36.43
C ARG A 51 27.39 -5.53 35.12
N SER A 52 28.61 -6.07 35.16
CA SER A 52 29.38 -6.35 33.95
C SER A 52 28.69 -7.38 33.06
N TYR A 53 28.05 -8.41 33.63
CA TYR A 53 27.29 -9.39 32.84
C TYR A 53 25.99 -8.80 32.28
N ILE A 54 25.29 -7.98 33.08
CA ILE A 54 24.09 -7.25 32.62
C ILE A 54 24.46 -6.29 31.47
N ASP A 55 25.61 -5.61 31.57
CA ASP A 55 26.10 -4.71 30.53
C ASP A 55 26.45 -5.44 29.24
N GLN A 56 27.04 -6.63 29.31
CA GLN A 56 27.28 -7.47 28.14
C GLN A 56 25.98 -7.85 27.43
N GLU A 57 24.94 -8.24 28.16
CA GLU A 57 23.62 -8.51 27.60
C GLU A 57 23.02 -7.24 26.97
N PHE A 58 23.09 -6.11 27.68
CA PHE A 58 22.59 -4.82 27.21
C PHE A 58 23.24 -4.41 25.88
N VAL A 59 24.56 -4.52 25.77
CA VAL A 59 25.31 -4.17 24.55
C VAL A 59 24.98 -5.14 23.41
N ALA A 60 24.82 -6.44 23.69
CA ALA A 60 24.43 -7.42 22.68
C ALA A 60 23.03 -7.13 22.11
N LEU A 61 22.04 -6.86 22.98
CA LEU A 61 20.69 -6.50 22.56
C LEU A 61 20.65 -5.17 21.81
N ARG A 62 21.48 -4.19 22.21
CA ARG A 62 21.63 -2.94 21.46
C ARG A 62 22.17 -3.19 20.05
N SER A 63 23.18 -4.05 19.91
CA SER A 63 23.68 -4.44 18.58
C SER A 63 22.63 -5.18 17.75
N GLU A 64 21.76 -5.96 18.39
CA GLU A 64 20.67 -6.65 17.71
C GLU A 64 19.60 -5.68 17.20
N ILE A 65 19.29 -4.61 17.94
CA ILE A 65 18.42 -3.53 17.46
C ILE A 65 18.98 -2.92 16.17
N ASP A 66 20.28 -2.57 16.15
CA ASP A 66 20.93 -2.04 14.95
C ASP A 66 20.89 -3.03 13.79
N ARG A 67 21.16 -4.32 14.06
CA ARG A 67 21.09 -5.38 13.05
C ARG A 67 19.69 -5.47 12.44
N ILE A 68 18.64 -5.50 13.25
CA ILE A 68 17.24 -5.56 12.79
C ILE A 68 16.91 -4.33 11.93
N ALA A 69 17.27 -3.12 12.38
CA ALA A 69 17.03 -1.90 11.62
C ALA A 69 17.77 -1.91 10.26
N GLN A 70 18.98 -2.47 10.20
CA GLN A 70 19.78 -2.54 8.97
C GLN A 70 19.30 -3.60 7.99
N VAL A 71 18.79 -4.75 8.45
CA VAL A 71 18.31 -5.83 7.57
C VAL A 71 16.84 -5.67 7.17
N THR A 72 16.14 -4.67 7.70
CA THR A 72 14.74 -4.41 7.32
C THR A 72 14.71 -3.66 5.99
N GLU A 73 14.43 -4.40 4.92
CA GLU A 73 14.39 -3.89 3.56
C GLU A 73 13.15 -4.35 2.79
N PHE A 74 12.82 -3.61 1.74
CA PHE A 74 11.83 -4.00 0.75
C PHE A 74 12.38 -3.74 -0.65
N ASN A 75 12.41 -4.76 -1.49
CA ASN A 75 13.00 -4.70 -2.84
C ASN A 75 14.45 -4.15 -2.85
N GLY A 76 15.26 -4.51 -1.85
CA GLY A 76 16.66 -4.05 -1.71
C GLY A 76 16.81 -2.60 -1.23
N GLN A 77 15.71 -1.93 -0.88
CA GLN A 77 15.72 -0.61 -0.24
C GLN A 77 15.57 -0.80 1.27
N ALA A 78 16.59 -0.39 2.03
CA ALA A 78 16.48 -0.32 3.49
C ALA A 78 15.32 0.60 3.87
N LEU A 79 14.54 0.21 4.88
CA LEU A 79 13.33 0.92 5.29
C LEU A 79 13.49 1.73 6.57
N THR A 80 14.39 1.31 7.46
CA THR A 80 14.41 1.80 8.85
C THR A 80 15.81 2.15 9.37
N SER A 81 16.78 2.33 8.47
CA SER A 81 18.16 2.71 8.82
C SER A 81 18.73 3.84 7.97
N GLY A 82 19.61 4.66 8.57
CA GLY A 82 20.42 5.69 7.92
C GLY A 82 19.78 7.08 7.88
N SER A 83 18.48 7.15 7.56
CA SER A 83 17.68 8.38 7.63
C SER A 83 16.20 8.04 7.54
N THR A 84 15.32 8.98 7.89
CA THR A 84 13.90 8.86 7.54
C THR A 84 13.75 8.78 6.01
N ILE A 85 13.07 7.75 5.53
CA ILE A 85 12.85 7.52 4.10
C ILE A 85 11.39 7.84 3.78
N SER A 86 11.18 8.65 2.75
CA SER A 86 9.85 9.00 2.28
C SER A 86 9.55 8.34 0.95
N PHE A 87 8.41 7.64 0.88
CA PHE A 87 7.85 7.08 -0.34
C PHE A 87 6.61 7.87 -0.72
N SER A 88 6.47 8.21 -2.01
CA SER A 88 5.22 8.76 -2.54
C SER A 88 4.54 7.71 -3.40
N ILE A 89 3.45 7.15 -2.89
CA ILE A 89 2.74 6.04 -3.55
C ILE A 89 1.63 6.62 -4.43
N ALA A 90 1.69 6.33 -5.73
CA ALA A 90 0.67 6.75 -6.68
C ALA A 90 -0.63 5.92 -6.49
N ILE A 91 -1.62 6.54 -5.87
CA ILE A 91 -2.94 5.96 -5.56
C ILE A 91 -4.07 6.52 -6.42
N GLY A 92 -3.77 7.42 -7.34
CA GLY A 92 -4.74 8.05 -8.23
C GLY A 92 -4.74 7.46 -9.64
N PHE A 93 -5.82 7.75 -10.37
CA PHE A 93 -5.98 7.38 -11.78
C PHE A 93 -6.11 8.59 -12.71
N ARG A 94 -5.99 9.82 -12.18
CA ARG A 94 -6.07 11.09 -12.91
C ARG A 94 -4.78 11.89 -12.68
N SER A 95 -4.51 12.84 -13.57
CA SER A 95 -3.48 13.87 -13.34
C SER A 95 -4.03 14.98 -12.43
N GLY A 96 -3.31 15.35 -11.38
CA GLY A 96 -3.69 16.43 -10.45
C GLY A 96 -3.22 16.20 -9.01
N SER A 97 -3.57 17.11 -8.10
CA SER A 97 -3.31 16.96 -6.66
C SER A 97 -4.15 15.83 -6.04
N GLY A 98 -3.63 15.20 -4.98
CA GLY A 98 -4.34 14.15 -4.24
C GLY A 98 -4.28 12.74 -4.85
N ASN A 99 -3.44 12.53 -5.88
CA ASN A 99 -3.24 11.22 -6.51
C ASN A 99 -2.06 10.43 -5.93
N THR A 100 -1.38 10.99 -4.93
CA THR A 100 -0.29 10.34 -4.20
C THR A 100 -0.58 10.33 -2.71
N LEU A 101 -0.09 9.30 -2.03
CA LEU A 101 -0.07 9.19 -0.59
C LEU A 101 1.38 9.03 -0.14
N ASP A 102 1.83 10.00 0.65
CA ASP A 102 3.18 10.00 1.19
C ASP A 102 3.25 9.14 2.46
N LEU A 103 4.30 8.35 2.54
CA LEU A 103 4.67 7.48 3.64
C LEU A 103 6.07 7.86 4.10
N ALA A 104 6.23 8.16 5.39
CA ALA A 104 7.52 8.35 6.01
C ALA A 104 7.83 7.15 6.92
N LEU A 105 9.00 6.55 6.75
CA LEU A 105 9.53 5.52 7.63
C LEU A 105 10.70 6.10 8.40
N ASN A 106 10.60 6.09 9.72
CA ASN A 106 11.61 6.67 10.60
C ASN A 106 12.85 5.79 10.67
N ASP A 107 14.01 6.42 10.86
CA ASP A 107 15.22 5.72 11.27
C ASP A 107 15.06 5.25 12.72
N ILE A 108 15.15 3.94 12.95
CA ILE A 108 15.01 3.29 14.26
C ILE A 108 16.31 2.63 14.73
N THR A 109 17.45 3.01 14.13
CA THR A 109 18.78 2.61 14.61
C THR A 109 19.07 3.16 16.01
N THR A 110 20.02 2.55 16.70
CA THR A 110 20.43 3.00 18.03
C THR A 110 21.01 4.42 18.00
N SER A 111 21.55 4.88 16.87
CA SER A 111 21.97 6.27 16.66
C SER A 111 20.81 7.25 16.66
N SER A 112 19.76 6.96 15.88
CA SER A 112 18.56 7.80 15.83
C SER A 112 17.83 7.81 17.19
N LEU A 113 17.82 6.67 17.88
CA LEU A 113 17.19 6.51 19.20
C LEU A 113 18.05 7.03 20.37
N GLY A 114 19.26 7.53 20.13
CA GLY A 114 20.13 8.08 21.19
C GLY A 114 20.76 7.03 22.13
N LEU A 115 20.88 5.78 21.67
CA LEU A 115 21.38 4.64 22.45
C LEU A 115 22.82 4.23 22.12
N SER A 116 23.46 4.78 21.09
CA SER A 116 24.76 4.31 20.56
C SER A 116 25.90 4.20 21.57
N SER A 117 25.94 5.07 22.59
CA SER A 117 26.97 5.08 23.63
C SER A 117 26.43 4.70 25.01
N VAL A 118 25.17 4.26 25.09
CA VAL A 118 24.53 3.91 26.36
C VAL A 118 25.02 2.54 26.82
N ASN A 119 25.34 2.46 28.11
CA ASN A 119 25.77 1.26 28.81
C ASN A 119 25.22 1.29 30.24
N VAL A 120 25.27 0.15 30.92
CA VAL A 120 24.73 -0.05 32.27
C VAL A 120 25.80 -0.59 33.23
N SER A 121 27.08 -0.40 32.89
CA SER A 121 28.25 -0.85 33.66
C SER A 121 28.34 -0.26 35.08
N THR A 122 27.72 0.89 35.34
CA THR A 122 27.66 1.55 36.66
C THR A 122 26.23 1.89 37.05
N SER A 123 25.95 2.06 38.35
CA SER A 123 24.61 2.46 38.84
C SER A 123 24.18 3.83 38.29
N ALA A 124 25.12 4.77 38.16
CA ALA A 124 24.86 6.07 37.56
C ALA A 124 24.49 5.94 36.07
N ASN A 125 25.28 5.19 35.29
CA ASN A 125 24.99 4.97 33.87
C ASN A 125 23.67 4.23 33.67
N ALA A 126 23.37 3.23 34.50
CA ALA A 126 22.11 2.48 34.44
C ALA A 126 20.89 3.37 34.72
N THR A 127 21.01 4.34 35.63
CA THR A 127 19.96 5.32 35.89
C THR A 127 19.75 6.26 34.71
N SER A 128 20.82 6.73 34.08
CA SER A 128 20.73 7.52 32.83
C SER A 128 20.19 6.70 31.65
N ALA A 129 20.54 5.41 31.58
CA ALA A 129 20.07 4.50 30.55
C ALA A 129 18.54 4.33 30.59
N LEU A 130 17.92 4.30 31.77
CA LEU A 130 16.45 4.24 31.89
C LEU A 130 15.76 5.37 31.14
N ALA A 131 16.20 6.62 31.33
CA ALA A 131 15.62 7.77 30.64
C ALA A 131 15.83 7.71 29.13
N ASN A 132 17.02 7.30 28.67
CA ASN A 132 17.31 7.16 27.25
C ASN A 132 16.46 6.05 26.60
N VAL A 133 16.30 4.91 27.29
CA VAL A 133 15.47 3.80 26.80
C VAL A 133 13.98 4.16 26.82
N ASP A 134 13.49 4.87 27.82
CA ASP A 134 12.09 5.35 27.86
C ASP A 134 11.79 6.32 26.70
N ASN A 135 12.74 7.20 26.37
CA ASN A 135 12.64 8.07 25.19
C ASN A 135 12.64 7.25 23.89
N ALA A 136 13.51 6.24 23.77
CA ALA A 136 13.55 5.36 22.61
C ALA A 136 12.26 4.55 22.44
N ILE A 137 11.68 4.02 23.53
CA ILE A 137 10.39 3.32 23.53
C ILE A 137 9.29 4.26 23.03
N SER A 138 9.27 5.50 23.51
CA SER A 138 8.30 6.50 23.09
C SER A 138 8.43 6.84 21.60
N ALA A 139 9.66 6.99 21.10
CA ALA A 139 9.93 7.23 19.68
C ALA A 139 9.44 6.07 18.80
N ILE A 140 9.70 4.82 19.19
CA ILE A 140 9.18 3.64 18.49
C ILE A 140 7.66 3.60 18.52
N ALA A 141 7.04 3.87 19.67
CA ALA A 141 5.58 3.91 19.78
C ALA A 141 4.96 4.98 18.87
N SER A 142 5.58 6.17 18.78
CA SER A 142 5.16 7.22 17.84
C SER A 142 5.29 6.78 16.39
N ALA A 143 6.42 6.18 15.99
CA ALA A 143 6.61 5.66 14.63
C ALA A 143 5.55 4.62 14.27
N ARG A 144 5.26 3.67 15.17
CA ARG A 144 4.22 2.65 14.96
C ARG A 144 2.81 3.24 14.84
N ALA A 145 2.52 4.30 15.60
CA ALA A 145 1.25 5.01 15.48
C ALA A 145 1.11 5.70 14.10
N GLU A 146 2.19 6.28 13.59
CA GLU A 146 2.24 6.84 12.23
C GLU A 146 2.05 5.76 11.16
N TYR A 147 2.73 4.63 11.30
CA TYR A 147 2.60 3.47 10.39
C TYR A 147 1.17 2.93 10.38
N GLY A 148 0.53 2.80 11.54
CA GLY A 148 -0.87 2.38 11.64
C GLY A 148 -1.84 3.37 10.99
N SER A 149 -1.62 4.67 11.18
CA SER A 149 -2.41 5.73 10.52
C SER A 149 -2.31 5.63 8.99
N ILE A 150 -1.11 5.42 8.46
CA ILE A 150 -0.89 5.30 7.02
C ILE A 150 -1.50 4.02 6.45
N GLN A 151 -1.43 2.89 7.16
CA GLN A 151 -2.14 1.66 6.78
C GLN A 151 -3.65 1.90 6.65
N ASN A 152 -4.27 2.56 7.64
CA ASN A 152 -5.70 2.91 7.59
C ASN A 152 -6.04 3.82 6.38
N ARG A 153 -5.15 4.76 6.05
CA ARG A 153 -5.32 5.62 4.87
C ARG A 153 -5.24 4.85 3.56
N PHE A 154 -4.31 3.89 3.43
CA PHE A 154 -4.24 3.03 2.26
C PHE A 154 -5.47 2.12 2.15
N GLU A 155 -5.94 1.53 3.24
CA GLU A 155 -7.16 0.71 3.26
C GLU A 155 -8.40 1.50 2.82
N ALA A 156 -8.59 2.70 3.37
CA ALA A 156 -9.67 3.60 2.97
C ALA A 156 -9.59 3.99 1.49
N THR A 157 -8.36 4.22 1.00
CA THR A 157 -8.11 4.52 -0.41
C THR A 157 -8.46 3.34 -1.31
N ILE A 158 -8.05 2.12 -0.94
CA ILE A 158 -8.37 0.89 -1.68
C ILE A 158 -9.88 0.71 -1.77
N ALA A 159 -10.60 0.86 -0.66
CA ALA A 159 -12.05 0.76 -0.64
C ALA A 159 -12.71 1.79 -1.57
N ASN A 160 -12.25 3.04 -1.56
CA ASN A 160 -12.75 4.09 -2.44
C ASN A 160 -12.47 3.80 -3.94
N LEU A 161 -11.27 3.30 -4.24
CA LEU A 161 -10.88 2.91 -5.61
C LEU A 161 -11.74 1.73 -6.12
N GLN A 162 -12.03 0.75 -5.28
CA GLN A 162 -12.89 -0.39 -5.63
C GLN A 162 -14.32 0.07 -5.97
N VAL A 163 -14.92 0.90 -5.12
CA VAL A 163 -16.25 1.49 -5.38
C VAL A 163 -16.25 2.30 -6.69
N THR A 164 -15.20 3.09 -6.92
CA THR A 164 -15.06 3.87 -8.15
C THR A 164 -14.92 2.96 -9.38
N SER A 165 -14.15 1.88 -9.28
CA SER A 165 -13.99 0.90 -10.36
C SER A 165 -15.31 0.23 -10.72
N GLU A 166 -16.09 -0.18 -9.72
CA GLU A 166 -17.40 -0.82 -9.92
C GLU A 166 -18.38 0.14 -10.59
N ASN A 167 -18.49 1.37 -10.08
CA ASN A 167 -19.38 2.39 -10.65
C ASN A 167 -19.02 2.74 -12.10
N LEU A 168 -17.73 2.87 -12.41
CA LEU A 168 -17.28 3.14 -13.79
C LEU A 168 -17.52 1.95 -14.71
N THR A 169 -17.29 0.73 -14.25
CA THR A 169 -17.57 -0.49 -15.03
C THR A 169 -19.06 -0.63 -15.32
N ALA A 170 -19.93 -0.34 -14.34
CA ALA A 170 -21.37 -0.34 -14.52
C ALA A 170 -21.84 0.76 -15.49
N ALA A 171 -21.23 1.95 -15.44
CA ALA A 171 -21.52 3.02 -16.39
C ALA A 171 -21.06 2.66 -17.81
N GLU A 172 -19.87 2.09 -17.95
CA GLU A 172 -19.32 1.62 -19.23
C GLU A 172 -20.20 0.52 -19.85
N SER A 173 -20.65 -0.46 -19.05
CA SER A 173 -21.57 -1.51 -19.50
C SER A 173 -22.86 -0.93 -20.06
N ARG A 174 -23.50 0.01 -19.35
CA ARG A 174 -24.76 0.63 -19.83
C ARG A 174 -24.58 1.38 -21.15
N ILE A 175 -23.47 2.10 -21.32
CA ILE A 175 -23.18 2.81 -22.57
C ILE A 175 -22.96 1.80 -23.70
N ARG A 176 -22.10 0.81 -23.47
CA ARG A 176 -21.76 -0.20 -24.47
C ARG A 176 -22.97 -1.06 -24.88
N ASP A 177 -23.80 -1.44 -23.92
CA ASP A 177 -25.02 -2.23 -24.17
C ASP A 177 -26.05 -1.41 -24.96
N ALA A 178 -26.19 -0.12 -24.67
CA ALA A 178 -27.06 0.78 -25.44
C ALA A 178 -26.56 0.97 -26.89
N ASP A 179 -25.25 1.15 -27.07
CA ASP A 179 -24.63 1.25 -28.40
C ASP A 179 -24.81 -0.04 -29.21
N ILE A 180 -24.61 -1.21 -28.59
CA ILE A 180 -24.85 -2.51 -29.24
C ILE A 180 -26.32 -2.67 -29.62
N ALA A 181 -27.25 -2.29 -28.75
CA ALA A 181 -28.69 -2.35 -29.06
C ALA A 181 -29.06 -1.42 -30.23
N HIS A 182 -28.43 -0.25 -30.32
CA HIS A 182 -28.64 0.67 -31.44
C HIS A 182 -28.08 0.11 -32.76
N GLU A 183 -26.83 -0.33 -32.76
CA GLU A 183 -26.16 -0.91 -33.94
C GLU A 183 -26.86 -2.17 -34.45
N THR A 184 -27.31 -3.05 -33.55
CA THR A 184 -28.08 -4.24 -33.94
C THR A 184 -29.44 -3.89 -34.54
N SER A 185 -30.12 -2.85 -34.05
CA SER A 185 -31.37 -2.35 -34.62
C SER A 185 -31.17 -1.75 -36.01
N VAL A 186 -30.09 -0.97 -36.20
CA VAL A 186 -29.71 -0.40 -37.51
C VAL A 186 -29.31 -1.50 -38.48
N PHE A 187 -28.48 -2.45 -38.06
CA PHE A 187 -28.10 -3.61 -38.86
C PHE A 187 -29.32 -4.42 -39.31
N THR A 188 -30.23 -4.73 -38.39
CA THR A 188 -31.47 -5.47 -38.69
C THR A 188 -32.35 -4.69 -39.68
N ARG A 189 -32.52 -3.37 -39.47
CA ARG A 189 -33.25 -2.49 -40.40
C ARG A 189 -32.63 -2.51 -41.79
N ASN A 190 -31.31 -2.39 -41.88
CA ASN A 190 -30.60 -2.42 -43.15
C ASN A 190 -30.71 -3.78 -43.85
N GLN A 191 -30.65 -4.88 -43.10
CA GLN A 191 -30.86 -6.22 -43.63
C GLN A 191 -32.28 -6.39 -44.18
N ILE A 192 -33.30 -5.91 -43.44
CA ILE A 192 -34.70 -5.88 -43.93
C ILE A 192 -34.82 -5.04 -45.19
N LEU A 193 -34.20 -3.86 -45.25
CA LEU A 193 -34.21 -3.00 -46.44
C LEU A 193 -33.55 -3.66 -47.65
N VAL A 194 -32.43 -4.37 -47.47
CA VAL A 194 -31.77 -5.11 -48.55
C VAL A 194 -32.65 -6.25 -49.05
N GLN A 195 -33.26 -7.03 -48.15
CA GLN A 195 -34.18 -8.11 -48.53
C GLN A 195 -35.45 -7.58 -49.22
N ALA A 196 -36.03 -6.49 -48.72
CA ALA A 196 -37.16 -5.80 -49.35
C ALA A 196 -36.76 -5.20 -50.71
N GLY A 197 -35.54 -4.67 -50.86
CA GLY A 197 -35.00 -4.19 -52.12
C GLY A 197 -34.86 -5.30 -53.16
N ILE A 198 -34.40 -6.49 -52.77
CA ILE A 198 -34.32 -7.66 -53.65
C ILE A 198 -35.73 -8.13 -54.06
N ALA A 199 -36.67 -8.20 -53.11
CA ALA A 199 -38.05 -8.61 -53.39
C ALA A 199 -38.80 -7.59 -54.29
N THR A 200 -38.62 -6.29 -54.05
CA THR A 200 -39.21 -5.24 -54.89
C THR A 200 -38.59 -5.22 -56.29
N LEU A 201 -37.27 -5.44 -56.42
CA LEU A 201 -36.62 -5.60 -57.72
C LEU A 201 -37.15 -6.83 -58.46
N ALA A 202 -37.34 -7.96 -57.77
CA ALA A 202 -37.94 -9.15 -58.36
C ALA A 202 -39.38 -8.89 -58.85
N GLN A 203 -40.20 -8.18 -58.05
CA GLN A 203 -41.57 -7.82 -58.43
C GLN A 203 -41.64 -6.76 -59.55
N ALA A 204 -40.74 -5.78 -59.54
CA ALA A 204 -40.64 -4.78 -60.59
C ALA A 204 -40.21 -5.39 -61.94
N ASN A 205 -39.46 -6.50 -61.92
CA ASN A 205 -39.11 -7.25 -63.13
C ASN A 205 -40.28 -8.09 -63.69
N THR A 206 -41.25 -8.50 -62.87
CA THR A 206 -42.39 -9.33 -63.32
C THR A 206 -43.58 -8.50 -63.80
N LEU A 207 -43.79 -7.28 -63.29
CA LEU A 207 -44.84 -6.37 -63.76
C LEU A 207 -44.81 -6.09 -65.28
N PRO A 208 -43.66 -5.77 -65.90
CA PRO A 208 -43.56 -5.54 -67.35
C PRO A 208 -43.91 -6.78 -68.16
N GLN A 209 -43.58 -7.98 -67.66
CA GLN A 209 -43.89 -9.25 -68.33
C GLN A 209 -45.39 -9.53 -68.31
N GLN A 210 -46.07 -9.20 -67.21
CA GLN A 210 -47.54 -9.31 -67.12
C GLN A 210 -48.24 -8.29 -68.02
N ALA A 211 -47.74 -7.05 -68.09
CA ALA A 211 -48.26 -6.04 -69.00
C ALA A 211 -48.08 -6.43 -70.49
N LEU A 212 -46.93 -7.02 -70.85
CA LEU A 212 -46.68 -7.56 -72.19
C LEU A 212 -47.53 -8.79 -72.51
N ALA A 213 -47.89 -9.60 -71.52
CA ALA A 213 -48.83 -10.72 -71.69
C ALA A 213 -50.26 -10.23 -71.96
N LEU A 214 -50.69 -9.13 -71.32
CA LEU A 214 -52.01 -8.51 -71.54
C LEU A 214 -52.12 -7.73 -72.86
N LEU A 215 -51.01 -7.27 -73.44
CA LEU A 215 -50.97 -6.62 -74.76
C LEU A 215 -50.87 -7.61 -75.93
N ARG A 216 -50.64 -8.90 -75.65
CA ARG A 216 -50.50 -9.98 -76.65
C ARG A 216 -51.70 -10.94 -76.71
N GLY A 217 -52.69 -10.77 -75.83
CA GLY A 217 -53.99 -11.46 -75.88
C GLY A 217 -55.09 -10.49 -76.25
#